data_AF-V5GY18-F1
#
_entry.id   AF-V5GY18-F1
#
_cell.length_a   1.000
_cell.length_b   1.000
_cell.length_c   1.000
_cell.angle_alpha   90.00
_cell.angle_beta   90.00
_cell.angle_gamma   90.00
#
_symmetry.space_group_name_H-M   'P 1'
#
loop_
_entity.id
_entity.type
_entity.pdbx_description
1 polymer ?
#
loop_
_entity_poly.entity_id
_entity_poly.type
_entity_poly.pdbx_seq_one_letter_code
_entity_poly.pdbx_strand_id
1 'polypeptide(L)'
;MSFLTAGILTCKNLVPPKCNLNKLALESCKVLQVRFYAARKGTRERKKKAKVKVEIEKVGFIPHNQRDKDKLLANREQRKFDDSWKKDPVDDVYVAKYFKWVVYPFVEAVECHRETHHPEMYNKPNASLYATVELNMQGEKKTRFVDNFTRIVSIPHKFDHGEQRMIIAFAKSPEA
;
A
#
# COMPACT_ATOMS: atom_id res chain seq x y z
N MET A 1 -18.55 -49.17 4.14
CA MET A 1 -19.45 -49.05 2.98
C MET A 1 -20.47 -48.00 3.37
N SER A 2 -20.63 -46.85 2.74
CA SER A 2 -20.37 -46.42 1.37
C SER A 2 -20.27 -44.89 1.39
N PHE A 3 -19.38 -44.37 0.56
CA PHE A 3 -19.17 -42.94 0.33
C PHE A 3 -20.39 -42.33 -0.37
N LEU A 4 -20.84 -41.17 0.12
CA LEU A 4 -21.70 -40.26 -0.64
C LEU A 4 -21.23 -38.84 -0.34
N THR A 5 -20.44 -38.33 -1.28
CA THR A 5 -20.02 -36.94 -1.41
C THR A 5 -21.22 -36.08 -1.79
N ALA A 6 -21.56 -35.10 -0.95
CA ALA A 6 -22.41 -33.98 -1.34
C ALA A 6 -21.69 -32.68 -0.92
N GLY A 7 -21.35 -31.87 -1.92
CA GLY A 7 -20.53 -30.68 -1.77
C GLY A 7 -21.17 -29.62 -0.88
N ILE A 8 -20.34 -29.05 0.01
CA ILE A 8 -20.67 -27.91 0.84
C ILE A 8 -20.69 -26.66 -0.06
N LEU A 9 -21.88 -26.18 -0.40
CA LEU A 9 -22.09 -24.83 -0.95
C LEU A 9 -22.01 -23.83 0.21
N THR A 10 -20.85 -23.18 0.36
CA THR A 10 -20.68 -22.06 1.29
C THR A 10 -21.54 -20.88 0.86
N CYS A 11 -22.49 -20.48 1.71
CA CYS A 11 -23.18 -19.19 1.65
C CYS A 11 -22.17 -18.05 1.69
N LYS A 12 -21.91 -17.43 0.53
CA LYS A 12 -21.22 -16.14 0.44
C LYS A 12 -22.26 -15.02 0.43
N ASN A 13 -22.34 -14.29 1.54
CA ASN A 13 -22.63 -12.87 1.65
C ASN A 13 -23.69 -12.29 0.69
N LEU A 14 -24.93 -12.19 1.18
CA LEU A 14 -25.87 -11.18 0.72
C LEU A 14 -25.37 -9.79 1.13
N VAL A 15 -24.68 -9.11 0.22
CA VAL A 15 -24.70 -7.64 0.17
C VAL A 15 -25.51 -7.30 -1.08
N PRO A 16 -26.65 -6.60 -0.97
CA PRO A 16 -27.43 -6.25 -2.14
C PRO A 16 -26.55 -5.41 -3.08
N PRO A 17 -26.53 -5.70 -4.39
CA PRO A 17 -25.85 -4.84 -5.33
C PRO A 17 -26.47 -3.45 -5.20
N LYS A 18 -25.64 -2.42 -5.01
CA LYS A 18 -26.08 -1.03 -5.19
C LYS A 18 -26.61 -0.92 -6.61
N CYS A 19 -27.93 -1.03 -6.74
CA CYS A 19 -28.65 -0.81 -7.98
C CYS A 19 -28.43 0.67 -8.32
N ASN A 20 -27.54 0.90 -9.28
CA ASN A 20 -27.38 2.22 -9.85
C ASN A 20 -28.68 2.49 -10.63
N LEU A 21 -29.61 3.24 -10.03
CA LEU A 21 -30.94 3.53 -10.59
C LEU A 21 -30.86 4.09 -12.03
N ASN A 22 -29.72 4.68 -12.38
CA ASN A 22 -29.46 5.25 -13.70
C ASN A 22 -29.18 4.21 -14.80
N LYS A 23 -28.94 2.93 -14.46
CA LYS A 23 -28.75 1.85 -15.44
C LYS A 23 -30.06 1.15 -15.82
N LEU A 24 -30.99 0.99 -14.87
CA LEU A 24 -32.30 0.36 -15.11
C LEU A 24 -33.25 1.27 -15.89
N ALA A 25 -33.11 2.59 -15.76
CA ALA A 25 -33.89 3.56 -16.53
C ALA A 25 -33.49 3.64 -18.03
N LEU A 26 -32.42 2.96 -18.45
CA LEU A 26 -31.88 3.05 -19.80
C LEU A 26 -32.24 1.86 -20.71
N GLU A 27 -32.92 0.83 -20.17
CA GLU A 27 -33.35 -0.33 -20.94
C GLU A 27 -34.81 -0.27 -21.41
N SER A 28 -35.66 0.58 -20.82
CA SER A 28 -37.06 0.73 -21.24
C SER A 28 -37.28 1.69 -22.41
N CYS A 29 -36.23 2.37 -22.90
CA CYS A 29 -36.30 3.28 -24.05
C CYS A 29 -35.50 2.73 -25.25
N LYS A 30 -35.75 1.46 -25.63
CA LYS A 30 -35.14 0.83 -26.83
C LYS A 30 -36.12 0.68 -28.00
N VAL A 31 -37.19 1.49 -28.07
CA VAL A 31 -38.17 1.45 -29.18
C VAL A 31 -38.37 2.81 -29.84
N LEU A 32 -37.31 3.61 -29.93
CA LEU A 32 -37.29 4.74 -30.87
C LEU A 32 -36.25 4.45 -31.94
N GLN A 33 -36.74 4.22 -33.14
CA GLN A 33 -35.94 4.08 -34.36
C GLN A 33 -35.12 5.37 -34.54
N VAL A 34 -33.85 5.34 -34.14
CA VAL A 34 -32.89 6.43 -34.34
C VAL A 34 -32.61 6.53 -35.83
N ARG A 35 -33.43 7.30 -36.55
CA ARG A 35 -33.24 7.61 -37.96
C ARG A 35 -31.96 8.43 -38.12
N PHE A 36 -30.92 7.83 -38.70
CA PHE A 36 -29.78 8.44 -39.41
C PHE A 36 -29.35 9.89 -39.07
N TYR A 37 -29.36 10.32 -37.80
CA TYR A 37 -28.84 11.63 -37.45
C TYR A 37 -27.33 11.59 -37.55
N ALA A 38 -26.77 12.36 -38.49
CA ALA A 38 -25.33 12.58 -38.56
C ALA A 38 -24.84 13.08 -37.20
N ALA A 39 -23.77 12.47 -36.68
CA ALA A 39 -23.19 12.86 -35.40
C ALA A 39 -22.89 14.38 -35.36
N ARG A 40 -23.29 15.05 -34.28
CA ARG A 40 -23.12 16.50 -34.10
C ARG A 40 -21.67 16.92 -34.38
N LYS A 41 -21.49 18.06 -35.05
CA LYS A 41 -20.18 18.60 -35.49
C LYS A 41 -19.14 18.61 -34.36
N GLY A 42 -19.53 19.04 -33.16
CA GLY A 42 -18.65 19.02 -31.98
C GLY A 42 -18.16 17.63 -31.55
N THR A 43 -18.97 16.59 -31.69
CA THR A 43 -18.58 15.21 -31.36
C THR A 43 -17.62 14.64 -32.41
N ARG A 44 -17.82 14.99 -33.69
CA ARG A 44 -16.90 14.61 -34.78
C ARG A 44 -15.54 15.28 -34.63
N GLU A 45 -15.51 16.57 -34.30
CA GLU A 45 -14.27 17.32 -34.11
C GLU A 45 -13.49 16.84 -32.88
N ARG A 46 -14.17 16.54 -31.75
CA ARG A 46 -13.54 15.90 -30.58
C ARG A 46 -12.91 14.56 -30.94
N LYS A 47 -13.62 13.72 -31.71
CA LYS A 47 -13.11 12.41 -32.13
C LYS A 47 -11.96 12.53 -33.14
N LYS A 48 -11.96 13.56 -34.01
CA LYS A 48 -10.83 13.85 -34.91
C LYS A 48 -9.60 14.32 -34.14
N LYS A 49 -9.76 15.25 -33.18
CA LYS A 49 -8.67 15.72 -32.30
C LYS A 49 -8.08 14.60 -31.45
N ALA A 50 -8.93 13.72 -30.90
CA ALA A 50 -8.48 12.54 -30.14
C ALA A 50 -7.83 11.45 -31.02
N LYS A 51 -8.11 11.44 -32.33
CA LYS A 51 -7.47 10.54 -33.32
C LYS A 51 -6.16 11.10 -33.88
N VAL A 52 -5.86 12.39 -33.69
CA VAL A 52 -4.52 12.90 -34.00
C VAL A 52 -3.58 12.20 -33.04
N LYS A 53 -2.77 11.28 -33.60
CA LYS A 53 -1.74 10.58 -32.84
C LYS A 53 -0.81 11.65 -32.31
N VAL A 54 -0.83 11.88 -31.01
CA VAL A 54 0.26 12.58 -30.35
C VAL A 54 1.49 11.73 -30.63
N GLU A 55 2.38 12.24 -31.47
CA GLU A 55 3.65 11.61 -31.77
C GLU A 55 4.41 11.57 -30.45
N ILE A 56 4.34 10.42 -29.78
CA ILE A 56 5.20 10.13 -28.64
C ILE A 56 6.58 10.00 -29.26
N GLU A 57 7.32 11.12 -29.28
CA GLU A 57 8.73 11.13 -29.59
C GLU A 57 9.37 10.10 -28.67
N LYS A 58 9.80 8.98 -29.25
CA LYS A 58 10.53 7.96 -28.52
C LYS A 58 11.87 8.59 -28.16
N VAL A 59 11.93 9.19 -26.99
CA VAL A 59 13.15 9.77 -26.45
C VAL A 59 14.25 8.71 -26.59
N GLY A 60 15.34 9.09 -27.25
CA GLY A 60 16.49 8.20 -27.45
C GLY A 60 17.00 7.65 -26.12
N PHE A 61 17.88 6.65 -26.19
CA PHE A 61 18.47 6.04 -25.00
C PHE A 61 19.03 7.09 -24.03
N ILE A 62 18.37 7.28 -22.88
CA ILE A 62 18.77 8.25 -21.85
C ILE A 62 19.84 7.60 -20.97
N PRO A 63 21.04 8.19 -20.85
CA PRO A 63 22.07 7.72 -19.94
C PRO A 63 21.59 7.69 -18.47
N HIS A 64 22.03 6.69 -17.70
CA HIS A 64 21.56 6.47 -16.32
C HIS A 64 21.70 7.70 -15.39
N ASN A 65 22.76 8.49 -15.56
CA ASN A 65 23.04 9.67 -14.75
C ASN A 65 22.06 10.83 -14.98
N GLN A 66 21.41 10.87 -16.15
CA GLN A 66 20.47 11.93 -16.54
C GLN A 66 19.01 11.52 -16.30
N ARG A 67 18.77 10.34 -15.71
CA ARG A 67 17.42 9.84 -15.47
C ARG A 67 16.84 10.48 -14.22
N ASP A 68 15.68 11.11 -14.35
CA ASP A 68 14.94 11.70 -13.24
C ASP A 68 14.56 10.62 -12.20
N LYS A 69 15.35 10.51 -11.13
CA LYS A 69 15.15 9.54 -10.05
C LYS A 69 13.80 9.74 -9.36
N ASP A 70 13.37 10.99 -9.22
CA ASP A 70 12.11 11.34 -8.54
C ASP A 70 10.89 10.84 -9.31
N LYS A 71 10.91 10.91 -10.65
CA LYS A 71 9.85 10.33 -11.49
C LYS A 71 9.80 8.80 -11.39
N LEU A 72 10.96 8.16 -11.21
CA LEU A 72 11.02 6.71 -11.01
C LEU A 72 10.49 6.30 -9.64
N LEU A 73 10.78 7.08 -8.60
CA LEU A 73 10.28 6.84 -7.24
C LEU A 73 8.78 7.10 -7.11
N ALA A 74 8.26 8.14 -7.76
CA ALA A 74 6.84 8.48 -7.75
C ALA A 74 5.93 7.40 -8.38
N ASN A 75 6.46 6.63 -9.34
CA ASN A 75 5.72 5.55 -9.99
C ASN A 75 5.78 4.20 -9.24
N ARG A 76 6.47 4.14 -8.09
CA ARG A 76 6.54 2.90 -7.30
C ARG A 76 5.26 2.72 -6.51
N GLU A 77 4.75 1.50 -6.52
CA GLU A 77 3.59 1.10 -5.73
C GLU A 77 3.92 1.27 -4.24
N GLN A 78 3.14 2.10 -3.55
CA GLN A 78 3.17 2.25 -2.10
C GLN A 78 2.16 1.29 -1.48
N ARG A 79 2.57 0.52 -0.47
CA ARG A 79 1.65 -0.35 0.28
C ARG A 79 0.78 0.43 1.26
N LYS A 80 1.28 1.57 1.74
CA LYS A 80 0.53 2.46 2.61
C LYS A 80 -0.71 2.94 1.85
N PHE A 81 -1.86 2.90 2.53
CA PHE A 81 -3.07 3.51 2.01
C PHE A 81 -2.84 5.01 1.80
N ASP A 82 -3.08 5.50 0.57
CA ASP A 82 -2.96 6.92 0.28
C ASP A 82 -4.14 7.70 0.86
N ASP A 83 -3.87 8.40 1.97
CA ASP A 83 -4.79 9.27 2.67
C ASP A 83 -4.54 10.76 2.38
N SER A 84 -3.72 11.11 1.38
CA SER A 84 -3.34 12.50 1.06
C SER A 84 -4.52 13.44 0.81
N TRP A 85 -5.64 12.91 0.32
CA TRP A 85 -6.86 13.66 0.01
C TRP A 85 -7.77 13.93 1.23
N LYS A 86 -7.47 13.35 2.39
CA LYS A 86 -8.23 13.58 3.63
C LYS A 86 -7.70 14.81 4.38
N LYS A 87 -8.48 15.34 5.32
CA LYS A 87 -8.03 16.47 6.16
C LYS A 87 -7.16 15.98 7.31
N ASP A 88 -6.25 16.83 7.77
CA ASP A 88 -5.51 16.58 9.00
C ASP A 88 -6.46 16.74 10.21
N PRO A 89 -6.38 15.85 11.21
CA PRO A 89 -7.21 15.95 12.41
C PRO A 89 -6.77 17.16 13.25
N VAL A 90 -7.73 17.98 13.65
CA VAL A 90 -7.49 19.14 14.55
C VAL A 90 -7.71 18.74 16.02
N ASP A 91 -8.69 17.88 16.26
CA ASP A 91 -9.10 17.40 17.58
C ASP A 91 -9.02 15.86 17.64
N ASP A 92 -9.45 15.28 18.77
CA ASP A 92 -9.59 13.84 18.98
C ASP A 92 -10.72 13.27 18.11
N VAL A 93 -10.41 13.01 16.84
CA VAL A 93 -11.38 12.58 15.83
C VAL A 93 -11.14 11.15 15.35
N TYR A 94 -12.23 10.48 14.99
CA TYR A 94 -12.16 9.13 14.44
C TYR A 94 -11.54 9.10 13.04
N VAL A 95 -10.41 8.39 12.93
CA VAL A 95 -9.44 8.45 11.83
C VAL A 95 -9.90 7.78 10.51
N ALA A 96 -11.04 7.08 10.48
CA ALA A 96 -11.37 6.23 9.33
C ALA A 96 -11.91 6.97 8.10
N LYS A 97 -12.86 7.92 8.28
CA LYS A 97 -13.71 8.39 7.16
C LYS A 97 -13.26 9.71 6.54
N TYR A 98 -12.98 10.73 7.35
CA TYR A 98 -12.75 12.10 6.88
C TYR A 98 -11.36 12.65 7.17
N PHE A 99 -10.64 12.00 8.09
CA PHE A 99 -9.34 12.44 8.58
C PHE A 99 -8.23 11.47 8.24
N LYS A 100 -7.00 11.98 8.14
CA LYS A 100 -5.78 11.19 7.93
C LYS A 100 -5.35 10.47 9.19
N TRP A 101 -4.59 9.39 9.02
CA TRP A 101 -3.87 8.79 10.14
C TRP A 101 -2.77 9.73 10.63
N VAL A 102 -2.72 9.94 11.96
CA VAL A 102 -1.67 10.74 12.57
C VAL A 102 -0.35 10.00 12.41
N VAL A 103 0.64 10.69 11.83
CA VAL A 103 1.99 10.19 11.68
C VAL A 103 2.83 10.84 12.78
N TYR A 104 3.10 10.09 13.84
CA TYR A 104 3.88 10.58 14.96
C TYR A 104 5.38 10.61 14.62
N PRO A 105 6.11 11.66 15.04
CA PRO A 105 7.55 11.61 15.08
C PRO A 105 8.01 10.55 16.10
N PHE A 106 9.23 10.05 15.92
CA PHE A 106 9.72 8.91 16.71
C PHE A 106 9.70 9.16 18.23
N VAL A 107 10.06 10.37 18.68
CA VAL A 107 10.13 10.71 20.11
C VAL A 107 8.75 10.65 20.75
N GLU A 108 7.75 11.30 20.15
CA GLU A 108 6.36 11.29 20.62
C GLU A 108 5.78 9.87 20.58
N ALA A 109 6.08 9.09 19.54
CA ALA A 109 5.62 7.70 19.46
C ALA A 109 6.14 6.85 20.63
N VAL A 110 7.37 7.11 21.10
CA VAL A 110 7.95 6.43 22.27
C VAL A 110 7.26 6.89 23.57
N GLU A 111 6.92 8.16 23.69
CA GLU A 111 6.20 8.70 24.84
C GLU A 111 4.78 8.13 24.93
N CYS A 112 4.02 8.14 23.83
CA CYS A 112 2.71 7.51 23.76
C CYS A 112 2.78 6.00 24.09
N HIS A 113 3.84 5.31 23.67
CA HIS A 113 4.04 3.92 24.06
C HIS A 113 4.25 3.76 25.58
N ARG A 114 5.01 4.66 26.21
CA ARG A 114 5.21 4.65 27.68
C ARG A 114 3.92 4.93 28.44
N GLU A 115 3.14 5.89 27.97
CA GLU A 115 1.83 6.24 28.56
C GLU A 115 0.87 5.05 28.51
N THR A 116 0.75 4.41 27.35
CA THR A 116 -0.10 3.22 27.23
C THR A 116 0.33 2.09 28.17
N HIS A 117 1.63 1.89 28.34
CA HIS A 117 2.21 0.83 29.18
C HIS A 117 2.31 1.19 30.67
N HIS A 118 1.76 2.34 31.07
CA HIS A 118 1.77 2.80 32.45
C HIS A 118 1.08 1.78 33.39
N PRO A 119 1.52 1.65 34.66
CA PRO A 119 0.95 0.72 35.64
C PRO A 119 -0.57 0.82 35.80
N GLU A 120 -1.11 2.04 35.69
CA GLU A 120 -2.55 2.28 35.80
C GLU A 120 -3.36 1.83 34.57
N MET A 121 -2.72 1.68 33.41
CA MET A 121 -3.35 1.25 32.16
C MET A 121 -3.13 -0.24 31.88
N TYR A 122 -2.08 -0.58 31.10
CA TYR A 122 -1.81 -1.96 30.69
C TYR A 122 -0.87 -2.70 31.65
N ASN A 123 -0.35 -2.03 32.67
CA ASN A 123 0.51 -2.60 33.71
C ASN A 123 1.69 -3.41 33.17
N LYS A 124 2.38 -2.86 32.17
CA LYS A 124 3.56 -3.48 31.54
C LYS A 124 4.66 -2.45 31.28
N PRO A 125 5.19 -1.79 32.33
CA PRO A 125 6.15 -0.69 32.17
C PRO A 125 7.47 -1.12 31.52
N ASN A 126 7.83 -2.41 31.60
CA ASN A 126 9.07 -2.98 31.05
C ASN A 126 8.86 -3.66 29.67
N ALA A 127 7.78 -3.33 28.95
CA ALA A 127 7.53 -3.90 27.63
C ALA A 127 8.60 -3.46 26.61
N SER A 128 8.95 -4.38 25.70
CA SER A 128 9.88 -4.09 24.61
C SER A 128 9.19 -3.33 23.47
N LEU A 129 9.89 -2.37 22.90
CA LEU A 129 9.47 -1.64 21.71
C LEU A 129 9.77 -2.46 20.45
N TYR A 130 8.75 -2.70 19.63
CA TYR A 130 8.88 -3.36 18.33
C TYR A 130 8.73 -2.34 17.19
N ALA A 131 9.73 -2.26 16.33
CA ALA A 131 9.69 -1.42 15.12
C ALA A 131 9.53 -2.31 13.89
N THR A 132 8.41 -2.16 13.18
CA THR A 132 8.16 -2.83 11.90
C THR A 132 8.55 -1.91 10.77
N VAL A 133 9.51 -2.33 9.95
CA VAL A 133 9.97 -1.57 8.78
C VAL A 133 9.58 -2.34 7.52
N GLU A 134 8.74 -1.72 6.69
CA GLU A 134 8.37 -2.26 5.39
C GLU A 134 9.25 -1.65 4.31
N LEU A 135 9.95 -2.50 3.57
CA LEU A 135 10.81 -2.09 2.45
C LEU A 135 10.19 -2.56 1.14
N ASN A 136 10.14 -1.67 0.15
CA ASN A 136 9.80 -2.07 -1.21
C ASN A 136 11.02 -2.70 -1.88
N MET A 137 11.03 -4.03 -1.93
CA MET A 137 12.11 -4.84 -2.55
C MET A 137 11.92 -5.05 -4.06
N GLN A 138 11.01 -4.32 -4.71
CA GLN A 138 10.86 -4.39 -6.17
C GLN A 138 11.99 -3.63 -6.88
N GLY A 139 12.60 -4.27 -7.86
CA GLY A 139 13.57 -3.66 -8.77
C GLY A 139 12.91 -2.80 -9.85
N GLU A 140 13.67 -2.47 -10.90
CA GLU A 140 13.15 -1.64 -12.01
C GLU A 140 11.96 -2.28 -12.74
N LYS A 141 11.96 -3.61 -12.85
CA LYS A 141 10.85 -4.39 -13.43
C LYS A 141 10.07 -5.05 -12.29
N LYS A 142 8.74 -5.11 -12.40
CA LYS A 142 7.88 -5.74 -11.38
C LYS A 142 8.23 -7.20 -11.09
N THR A 143 8.76 -7.92 -12.08
CA THR A 143 9.18 -9.33 -11.94
C THR A 143 10.58 -9.50 -11.35
N ARG A 144 11.36 -8.42 -11.24
CA ARG A 144 12.71 -8.46 -10.68
C ARG A 144 12.66 -7.97 -9.24
N PHE A 145 12.98 -8.84 -8.30
CA PHE A 145 13.10 -8.48 -6.89
C PHE A 145 14.58 -8.20 -6.55
N VAL A 146 14.79 -7.41 -5.51
CA VAL A 146 16.09 -7.20 -4.89
C VAL A 146 16.42 -8.45 -4.08
N ASP A 147 17.68 -8.88 -4.13
CA ASP A 147 18.13 -10.05 -3.37
C ASP A 147 18.01 -9.79 -1.85
N ASN A 148 17.76 -10.86 -1.11
CA ASN A 148 17.70 -10.80 0.35
C ASN A 148 19.07 -10.37 0.88
N PHE A 149 19.09 -9.35 1.74
CA PHE A 149 20.31 -8.91 2.41
C PHE A 149 20.18 -9.08 3.91
N THR A 150 21.28 -9.48 4.54
CA THR A 150 21.42 -9.53 6.00
C THR A 150 22.54 -8.58 6.39
N ARG A 151 22.25 -7.68 7.33
CA ARG A 151 23.22 -6.73 7.89
C ARG A 151 23.07 -6.72 9.40
N ILE A 152 24.19 -6.68 10.09
CA ILE A 152 24.24 -6.59 11.55
C ILE A 152 24.43 -5.11 11.89
N VAL A 153 23.60 -4.59 12.79
CA VAL A 153 23.68 -3.21 13.28
C VAL A 153 23.88 -3.25 14.78
N SER A 154 24.89 -2.52 15.27
CA SER A 154 25.11 -2.33 16.70
C SER A 154 24.14 -1.29 17.25
N ILE A 155 23.41 -1.64 18.31
CA ILE A 155 22.53 -0.71 19.02
C ILE A 155 23.36 -0.03 20.13
N PRO A 156 23.36 1.32 20.21
CA PRO A 156 24.17 2.05 21.19
C PRO A 156 23.70 1.80 22.63
N HIS A 157 22.38 1.70 22.82
CA HIS A 157 21.77 1.41 24.11
C HIS A 157 21.36 -0.06 24.16
N LYS A 158 22.13 -0.86 24.88
CA LYS A 158 21.83 -2.28 25.07
C LYS A 158 20.57 -2.42 25.95
N PHE A 159 19.70 -3.32 25.57
CA PHE A 159 18.55 -3.73 26.38
C PHE A 159 18.67 -5.22 26.71
N ASP A 160 18.05 -5.62 27.80
CA ASP A 160 18.03 -7.03 28.20
C ASP A 160 17.07 -7.79 27.28
N HIS A 161 17.61 -8.75 26.53
CA HIS A 161 16.83 -9.60 25.65
C HIS A 161 16.26 -10.82 26.37
N GLY A 162 16.63 -11.06 27.64
CA GLY A 162 16.30 -12.29 28.37
C GLY A 162 16.99 -13.53 27.82
N GLU A 163 17.81 -13.39 26.78
CA GLU A 163 18.54 -14.48 26.12
C GLU A 163 20.00 -14.48 26.58
N GLN A 164 20.43 -15.58 27.22
CA GLN A 164 21.84 -15.85 27.45
C GLN A 164 22.52 -16.27 26.14
N ARG A 165 23.19 -15.34 25.48
CA ARG A 165 23.96 -15.61 24.25
C ARG A 165 25.24 -16.39 24.61
N MET A 166 25.19 -17.71 24.50
CA MET A 166 26.39 -18.55 24.60
C MET A 166 27.17 -18.48 23.29
N ILE A 167 28.39 -17.94 23.33
CA ILE A 167 29.29 -17.86 22.18
C ILE A 167 30.30 -19.00 22.30
N ILE A 168 30.29 -19.92 21.34
CA ILE A 168 31.29 -20.98 21.21
C ILE A 168 32.22 -20.58 20.06
N ALA A 169 33.50 -20.39 20.37
CA ALA A 169 34.53 -20.10 19.38
C ALA A 169 35.40 -21.33 19.15
N PHE A 170 35.49 -21.79 17.91
CA PHE A 170 36.45 -22.83 17.52
C PHE A 170 37.73 -22.14 17.05
N ALA A 171 38.80 -22.23 17.85
CA ALA A 171 40.12 -21.72 17.51
C ALA A 171 41.10 -22.88 17.31
N LYS A 172 41.98 -22.77 16.29
CA LYS A 172 43.05 -23.74 16.03
C LYS A 172 44.25 -23.54 16.99
N SER A 173 44.47 -22.31 17.43
CA SER A 173 45.54 -21.91 18.35
C SER A 173 44.97 -21.44 19.69
N PRO A 174 45.70 -21.62 20.80
CA PRO A 174 45.22 -21.27 22.14
C PRO A 174 45.25 -19.77 22.47
N GLU A 175 45.89 -18.94 21.63
CA GLU A 175 45.94 -17.48 21.82
C GLU A 175 44.80 -16.83 21.02
N ALA A 176 43.74 -16.48 21.74
CA ALA A 176 42.64 -15.63 21.29
C ALA A 176 42.42 -14.52 22.32
#